data_AF-A0A4S2H932-F1
#
_entry.id   AF-A0A4S2H932-F1
#
_cell.length_a   1.000
_cell.length_b   1.000
_cell.length_c   1.000
_cell.angle_alpha   90.00
_cell.angle_beta   90.00
_cell.angle_gamma   90.00
#
_symmetry.space_group_name_H-M   'P 1'
#
loop_
_entity.id
_entity.type
_entity.pdbx_description
1 polymer ?
#
loop_
_entity_poly.entity_id
_entity_poly.type
_entity_poly.pdbx_seq_one_letter_code
_entity_poly.pdbx_strand_id
1 'polypeptide(L)'
;MTQLKLALQRFAARLRVHRPGYSLMEILVAVAIIAVLATLVAPRLFGQLDRSRVTAAETQIRMIETSLDTMRLDIGRYPTEEEGLALLTRPSDAVEGRWAGPYIDEAVPADPWGNTYRYEAPANSSGRARVYSYGADNEEGGSGLDADIGRTPSS
;
A
#
# COMPACT_ATOMS: atom_id res chain seq x y z
N MET A 1 51.43 -48.24 -31.06
CA MET A 1 50.25 -47.33 -31.14
C MET A 1 49.05 -47.75 -30.27
N THR A 2 49.16 -48.68 -29.30
CA THR A 2 47.91 -49.22 -28.69
C THR A 2 47.98 -49.70 -27.25
N GLN A 3 49.16 -49.95 -26.67
CA GLN A 3 49.26 -50.51 -25.30
C GLN A 3 49.29 -49.45 -24.18
N LEU A 4 49.74 -48.22 -24.45
CA LEU A 4 49.85 -47.17 -23.43
C LEU A 4 48.51 -46.46 -23.14
N LYS A 5 47.57 -46.48 -24.08
CA LYS A 5 46.20 -45.96 -23.87
C LYS A 5 45.37 -46.85 -22.93
N LEU A 6 45.74 -48.12 -22.76
CA LEU A 6 44.96 -49.11 -22.01
C LEU A 6 45.21 -49.04 -20.49
N ALA A 7 46.37 -48.56 -20.04
CA ALA A 7 46.67 -48.39 -18.61
C ALA A 7 46.04 -47.11 -18.03
N LEU A 8 46.01 -46.03 -18.81
CA LEU A 8 45.40 -44.75 -18.41
C LEU A 8 43.87 -44.77 -18.43
N GLN A 9 43.24 -45.62 -19.25
CA GLN A 9 41.78 -45.81 -19.22
C GLN A 9 41.30 -46.60 -17.99
N ARG A 10 42.18 -47.36 -17.31
CA ARG A 10 41.81 -48.15 -16.12
C ARG A 10 41.91 -47.39 -14.80
N PHE A 11 42.57 -46.23 -14.78
CA PHE A 11 42.63 -45.34 -13.60
C PHE A 11 41.50 -44.30 -13.55
N ALA A 12 40.86 -44.00 -14.70
CA ALA A 12 39.75 -43.06 -14.78
C ALA A 12 38.40 -43.65 -14.29
N ALA A 13 38.43 -44.78 -13.60
CA ALA A 13 37.25 -45.53 -13.20
C ALA A 13 37.28 -45.84 -11.69
N ARG A 14 37.23 -44.82 -10.81
CA ARG A 14 36.63 -44.93 -9.45
C ARG A 14 36.85 -43.71 -8.54
N LEU A 15 36.46 -42.52 -8.96
CA LEU A 15 36.02 -41.52 -7.99
C LEU A 15 34.75 -40.86 -8.50
N ARG A 16 33.71 -41.69 -8.66
CA ARG A 16 32.34 -41.17 -8.63
C ARG A 16 32.15 -40.69 -7.19
N VAL A 17 32.44 -39.42 -6.94
CA VAL A 17 32.11 -38.76 -5.67
C VAL A 17 30.61 -38.98 -5.50
N HIS A 18 30.26 -39.85 -4.56
CA HIS A 18 28.87 -40.08 -4.21
C HIS A 18 28.40 -38.76 -3.64
N ARG A 19 27.65 -37.97 -4.43
CA ARG A 19 26.91 -36.85 -3.86
C ARG A 19 25.83 -37.52 -3.01
N PRO A 20 25.88 -37.42 -1.68
CA PRO A 20 24.79 -37.92 -0.86
C PRO A 20 23.53 -37.16 -1.32
N GLY A 21 22.56 -37.89 -1.87
CA GLY A 21 21.23 -37.31 -2.11
C GLY A 21 20.58 -37.02 -0.76
N TYR A 22 19.83 -35.93 -0.69
CA TYR A 22 19.05 -35.60 0.52
C TYR A 22 18.19 -36.79 0.93
N SER A 23 18.21 -37.13 2.22
CA SER A 23 17.35 -38.21 2.72
C SER A 23 15.90 -37.72 2.82
N LEU A 24 14.93 -38.62 2.68
CA LEU A 24 13.51 -38.30 2.87
C LEU A 24 13.24 -37.69 4.25
N MET A 25 13.94 -38.19 5.28
CA MET A 25 13.82 -37.68 6.65
C MET A 25 14.30 -36.24 6.79
N GLU A 26 15.33 -35.84 6.03
CA GLU A 26 15.92 -34.51 6.10
C GLU A 26 14.98 -33.45 5.50
N ILE A 27 14.33 -33.79 4.38
CA ILE A 27 13.29 -32.96 3.79
C ILE A 27 12.05 -32.91 4.69
N LEU A 28 11.68 -34.04 5.33
CA LEU A 28 10.54 -34.08 6.25
C LEU A 28 10.77 -33.19 7.48
N VAL A 29 11.95 -33.28 8.10
CA VAL A 29 12.32 -32.44 9.24
C VAL A 29 12.39 -30.96 8.83
N ALA A 30 12.96 -30.65 7.66
CA ALA A 30 13.01 -29.28 7.15
C ALA A 30 11.60 -28.68 6.95
N VAL A 31 10.70 -29.42 6.29
CA VAL A 31 9.31 -28.97 6.08
C VAL A 31 8.57 -28.84 7.42
N ALA A 32 8.81 -29.74 8.38
CA ALA A 32 8.23 -29.64 9.71
C ALA A 32 8.68 -28.36 10.45
N ILE A 33 9.97 -28.01 10.40
CA ILE A 33 10.48 -26.77 10.99
C ILE A 33 9.89 -25.55 10.29
N ILE A 34 9.83 -25.55 8.95
CA ILE A 34 9.23 -24.45 8.18
C ILE A 34 7.75 -24.27 8.53
N ALA A 35 6.99 -25.37 8.70
CA ALA A 35 5.60 -25.32 9.09
C ALA A 35 5.41 -24.67 10.48
N VAL A 36 6.25 -25.02 11.45
CA VAL A 36 6.22 -24.41 12.80
C VAL A 36 6.64 -22.94 12.76
N LEU A 37 7.66 -22.58 11.97
CA LEU A 37 8.09 -21.18 11.85
C LEU A 37 7.03 -20.32 11.14
N ALA A 38 6.36 -20.86 10.13
CA ALA A 38 5.32 -20.14 9.38
C ALA A 38 4.17 -19.69 10.29
N THR A 39 3.74 -20.53 11.24
CA THR A 39 2.65 -20.16 12.18
C THR A 39 3.05 -19.04 13.14
N LEU A 40 4.32 -18.94 13.50
CA LEU A 40 4.84 -17.91 14.41
C LEU A 40 5.05 -16.55 13.76
N VAL A 41 5.37 -16.53 12.46
CA VAL A 41 5.71 -15.30 11.73
C VAL A 41 4.51 -14.69 11.03
N ALA A 42 3.60 -15.49 10.47
CA ALA A 42 2.49 -14.99 9.66
C ALA A 42 1.61 -13.94 10.36
N PRO A 43 1.12 -14.13 11.61
CA PRO A 43 0.26 -13.15 12.27
C PRO A 43 0.93 -11.79 12.50
N ARG A 44 2.25 -11.78 12.75
CA ARG A 44 3.01 -10.54 12.99
C ARG A 44 3.14 -9.71 11.71
N LEU A 45 3.37 -10.36 10.58
CA LEU A 45 3.47 -9.69 9.29
C LEU A 45 2.15 -9.02 8.91
N PHE A 46 1.02 -9.74 9.04
CA PHE A 46 -0.29 -9.18 8.75
C PHE A 46 -0.63 -7.99 9.66
N GLY A 47 -0.46 -8.12 10.98
CA GLY A 47 -0.73 -7.01 11.90
C GLY A 47 0.15 -5.76 11.65
N GLN A 48 1.38 -5.94 11.14
CA GLN A 48 2.23 -4.82 10.75
C GLN A 48 1.76 -4.15 9.45
N LEU A 49 1.39 -4.95 8.45
CA LEU A 49 0.81 -4.43 7.20
C LEU A 49 -0.47 -3.64 7.48
N ASP A 50 -1.33 -4.18 8.32
CA ASP A 50 -2.61 -3.58 8.72
C ASP A 50 -2.41 -2.21 9.40
N ARG A 51 -1.48 -2.12 10.36
CA ARG A 51 -1.13 -0.83 10.96
C ARG A 51 -0.54 0.15 9.96
N SER A 52 0.32 -0.34 9.06
CA SER A 52 0.94 0.51 8.04
C SER A 52 -0.08 1.11 7.08
N ARG A 53 -1.16 0.37 6.78
CA ARG A 53 -2.30 0.87 5.99
C ARG A 53 -2.96 2.04 6.70
N VAL A 54 -3.40 1.88 7.95
CA VAL A 54 -4.04 2.97 8.71
C VAL A 54 -3.16 4.23 8.75
N THR A 55 -1.87 4.09 9.08
CA THR A 55 -0.94 5.22 9.11
C THR A 55 -0.74 5.87 7.72
N ALA A 56 -0.70 5.07 6.66
CA ALA A 56 -0.63 5.59 5.29
C ALA A 56 -1.89 6.37 4.95
N ALA A 57 -3.08 5.86 5.30
CA ALA A 57 -4.35 6.53 5.07
C ALA A 57 -4.40 7.90 5.78
N GLU A 58 -4.05 7.95 7.06
CA GLU A 58 -3.99 9.21 7.82
C GLU A 58 -3.01 10.23 7.20
N THR A 59 -1.87 9.75 6.70
CA THR A 59 -0.85 10.60 6.10
C THR A 59 -1.31 11.16 4.76
N GLN A 60 -1.94 10.33 3.94
CA GLN A 60 -2.56 10.75 2.68
C GLN A 60 -3.69 11.76 2.93
N ILE A 61 -4.56 11.53 3.93
CA ILE A 61 -5.62 12.49 4.31
C ILE A 61 -5.00 13.85 4.67
N ARG A 62 -3.99 13.88 5.55
CA ARG A 62 -3.33 15.14 5.94
C ARG A 62 -2.71 15.88 4.75
N MET A 63 -2.13 15.15 3.80
CA MET A 63 -1.59 15.71 2.56
C MET A 63 -2.69 16.34 1.71
N ILE A 64 -3.82 15.64 1.54
CA ILE A 64 -4.97 16.15 0.78
C ILE A 64 -5.56 17.38 1.46
N GLU A 65 -5.75 17.36 2.79
CA GLU A 65 -6.21 18.52 3.57
C GLU A 65 -5.29 19.73 3.40
N THR A 66 -3.98 19.54 3.47
CA THR A 66 -3.00 20.62 3.26
C THR A 66 -3.06 21.19 1.84
N SER A 67 -3.29 20.34 0.85
CA SER A 67 -3.44 20.74 -0.55
C SER A 67 -4.72 21.55 -0.76
N LEU A 68 -5.83 21.13 -0.13
CA LEU A 68 -7.09 21.86 -0.11
C LEU A 68 -6.95 23.22 0.57
N ASP A 69 -6.23 23.30 1.68
CA ASP A 69 -5.96 24.56 2.37
C ASP A 69 -5.13 25.51 1.51
N THR A 70 -4.12 24.99 0.79
CA THR A 70 -3.32 25.78 -0.15
C THR A 70 -4.16 26.31 -1.29
N MET A 71 -4.94 25.44 -1.94
CA MET A 71 -5.87 25.85 -3.01
C MET A 71 -6.87 26.90 -2.53
N ARG A 72 -7.36 26.80 -1.30
CA ARG A 72 -8.26 27.79 -0.71
C ARG A 72 -7.60 29.17 -0.60
N LEU A 73 -6.29 29.25 -0.38
CA LEU A 73 -5.58 30.55 -0.35
C LEU A 73 -5.62 31.24 -1.72
N ASP A 74 -5.55 30.47 -2.81
CA ASP A 74 -5.51 31.01 -4.18
C ASP A 74 -6.92 31.31 -4.71
N ILE A 75 -7.85 30.37 -4.57
CA ILE A 75 -9.22 30.49 -5.11
C ILE A 75 -10.15 31.27 -4.15
N GLY A 76 -9.84 31.25 -2.85
CA GLY A 76 -10.62 31.85 -1.77
C GLY A 76 -11.70 30.94 -1.17
N ARG A 77 -11.83 29.69 -1.65
CA ARG A 77 -12.81 28.70 -1.18
C ARG A 77 -12.30 27.26 -1.38
N TYR A 78 -12.92 26.32 -0.66
CA TYR A 78 -12.78 24.89 -0.95
C TYR A 78 -13.59 24.48 -2.19
N PRO A 79 -13.32 23.29 -2.77
CA PRO A 79 -14.11 22.76 -3.88
C PRO A 79 -15.57 22.58 -3.49
N THR A 80 -16.49 22.70 -4.45
CA THR A 80 -17.87 22.26 -4.26
C THR A 80 -17.94 20.73 -4.24
N GLU A 81 -19.11 20.18 -3.88
CA GLU A 81 -19.34 18.72 -3.95
C GLU A 81 -19.18 18.18 -5.38
N GLU A 82 -19.57 18.96 -6.39
CA GLU A 82 -19.47 18.59 -7.80
C GLU A 82 -18.01 18.63 -8.31
N GLU A 83 -17.22 19.59 -7.83
CA GLU A 83 -15.80 19.71 -8.18
C GLU A 83 -14.95 18.65 -7.45
N GLY A 84 -15.27 18.41 -6.17
CA GLY A 84 -14.61 17.44 -5.31
C GLY A 84 -13.09 17.58 -5.25
N LEU A 85 -12.40 16.47 -4.99
CA LEU A 85 -10.93 16.44 -4.96
C LEU A 85 -10.28 16.57 -6.34
N ALA A 86 -11.05 16.47 -7.43
CA ALA A 86 -10.51 16.59 -8.79
C ALA A 86 -9.90 17.99 -9.04
N LEU A 87 -10.47 19.02 -8.40
CA LEU A 87 -10.02 20.41 -8.49
C LEU A 87 -8.57 20.62 -8.01
N LEU A 88 -8.05 19.72 -7.18
CA LEU A 88 -6.65 19.74 -6.73
C LEU A 88 -5.66 19.50 -7.88
N THR A 89 -6.11 18.81 -8.94
CA THR A 89 -5.25 18.36 -10.04
C THR A 89 -5.52 19.10 -11.34
N ARG A 90 -6.76 19.56 -11.54
CA ARG A 90 -7.18 20.25 -12.76
C ARG A 90 -8.12 21.41 -12.43
N PRO A 91 -8.01 22.56 -13.09
CA PRO A 91 -8.94 23.67 -12.88
C PRO A 91 -10.34 23.32 -13.41
N SER A 92 -11.36 23.93 -12.81
CA SER A 92 -12.70 24.04 -13.39
C SER A 92 -12.86 25.39 -14.09
N ASP A 93 -13.79 25.50 -15.04
CA ASP A 93 -14.10 26.75 -15.76
C ASP A 93 -14.43 27.90 -14.79
N ALA A 94 -14.97 27.59 -13.61
CA ALA A 94 -15.34 28.57 -12.59
C ALA A 94 -14.14 29.22 -11.88
N VAL A 95 -12.96 28.60 -11.92
CA VAL A 95 -11.78 29.02 -11.15
C VAL A 95 -10.52 29.24 -11.99
N GLU A 96 -10.59 29.04 -13.31
CA GLU A 96 -9.43 29.05 -14.22
C GLU A 96 -8.51 30.27 -14.06
N GLY A 97 -9.08 31.47 -13.83
CA GLY A 97 -8.28 32.70 -13.63
C GLY A 97 -7.67 32.90 -12.23
N ARG A 98 -8.02 32.06 -11.24
CA ARG A 98 -7.50 32.14 -9.86
C ARG A 98 -6.75 30.87 -9.43
N TRP A 99 -6.86 29.80 -10.21
CA TRP A 99 -6.23 28.53 -9.91
C TRP A 99 -4.74 28.59 -10.28
N ALA A 100 -3.87 28.35 -9.29
CA ALA A 100 -2.42 28.35 -9.46
C ALA A 100 -1.79 26.95 -9.31
N GLY A 101 -2.63 25.91 -9.36
CA GLY A 101 -2.23 24.52 -9.20
C GLY A 101 -1.39 23.96 -10.37
N PRO A 102 -1.15 22.64 -10.39
CA PRO A 102 -1.77 21.63 -9.53
C PRO A 102 -1.25 21.66 -8.09
N TYR A 103 -2.12 21.31 -7.14
CA TYR A 103 -1.80 21.29 -5.70
C TYR A 103 -1.33 19.91 -5.21
N ILE A 104 -1.46 18.90 -6.06
CA ILE A 104 -0.92 17.54 -5.90
C ILE A 104 -0.21 17.19 -7.20
N ASP A 105 0.99 16.61 -7.10
CA ASP A 105 1.86 16.35 -8.27
C ASP A 105 1.24 15.43 -9.32
N GLU A 106 0.45 14.45 -8.89
CA GLU A 106 -0.20 13.47 -9.75
C GLU A 106 -1.74 13.52 -9.60
N ALA A 107 -2.37 12.35 -9.47
CA ALA A 107 -3.77 12.22 -9.08
C ALA A 107 -3.88 12.08 -7.56
N VAL A 108 -5.06 12.37 -7.03
CA VAL A 108 -5.41 12.01 -5.66
C VAL A 108 -5.25 10.48 -5.53
N PRO A 109 -4.38 9.99 -4.64
CA PRO A 109 -4.16 8.55 -4.51
C PRO A 109 -5.42 7.86 -4.00
N ALA A 110 -5.57 6.59 -4.35
CA ALA A 110 -6.50 5.72 -3.63
C ALA A 110 -6.00 5.49 -2.21
N ASP A 111 -6.93 5.22 -1.30
CA ASP A 111 -6.61 4.83 0.05
C ASP A 111 -5.86 3.47 0.08
N PRO A 112 -5.33 3.05 1.24
CA PRO A 112 -4.54 1.82 1.37
C PRO A 112 -5.29 0.51 1.05
N TRP A 113 -6.61 0.56 0.91
CA TRP A 113 -7.48 -0.55 0.53
C TRP A 113 -7.93 -0.48 -0.93
N GLY A 114 -7.55 0.58 -1.65
CA GLY A 114 -7.85 0.78 -3.06
C GLY A 114 -9.14 1.57 -3.31
N ASN A 115 -9.74 2.15 -2.28
CA ASN A 115 -10.95 2.96 -2.39
C ASN A 115 -10.60 4.44 -2.64
N THR A 116 -11.53 5.20 -3.22
CA THR A 116 -11.36 6.64 -3.36
C THR A 116 -11.70 7.35 -2.06
N TYR A 117 -10.89 8.33 -1.65
CA TYR A 117 -11.19 9.20 -0.53
C TYR A 117 -12.53 9.92 -0.70
N ARG A 118 -13.27 10.04 0.41
CA ARG A 118 -14.48 10.85 0.48
C ARG A 118 -14.11 12.29 0.79
N TYR A 119 -14.82 13.19 0.15
CA TYR A 119 -14.71 14.62 0.36
C TYR A 119 -16.09 15.16 0.67
N GLU A 120 -16.14 16.06 1.64
CA GLU A 120 -17.33 16.88 1.89
C GLU A 120 -16.92 18.34 1.96
N ALA A 121 -17.67 19.14 1.21
CA ALA A 121 -17.56 20.57 1.26
C ALA A 121 -17.95 21.09 2.66
N PRO A 122 -17.34 22.19 3.12
CA PRO A 122 -17.70 22.78 4.40
C PRO A 122 -19.17 23.25 4.38
N ALA A 123 -19.89 23.01 5.48
CA ALA A 123 -21.28 23.45 5.61
C ALA A 123 -21.48 24.97 5.51
N ASN A 124 -20.41 25.75 5.76
CA ASN A 124 -20.41 27.21 5.65
C ASN A 124 -19.02 27.70 5.20
N SER A 125 -18.92 28.97 4.79
CA SER A 125 -17.68 29.57 4.27
C SER A 125 -16.53 29.67 5.28
N SER A 126 -16.85 29.65 6.58
CA SER A 126 -15.87 29.61 7.67
C SER A 126 -15.46 28.18 8.07
N GLY A 127 -16.18 27.17 7.58
CA GLY A 127 -15.95 25.76 7.89
C GLY A 127 -14.68 25.22 7.25
N ARG A 128 -14.34 23.99 7.64
CA ARG A 128 -13.28 23.21 7.02
C ARG A 128 -13.90 22.12 6.17
N ALA A 129 -13.31 21.84 5.01
CA ALA A 129 -13.64 20.65 4.27
C ALA A 129 -13.29 19.41 5.11
N ARG A 130 -14.00 18.30 4.84
CA ARG A 130 -13.69 17.00 5.42
C ARG A 130 -13.13 16.09 4.34
N VAL A 131 -12.13 15.32 4.72
CA VAL A 131 -11.56 14.24 3.90
C VAL A 131 -11.43 13.02 4.79
N TYR A 132 -11.92 11.88 4.33
CA TYR A 132 -11.91 10.64 5.10
C TYR A 132 -11.93 9.40 4.21
N SER A 133 -11.56 8.27 4.78
CA SER A 133 -11.71 6.92 4.21
C SER A 133 -12.55 6.09 5.18
N TYR A 134 -13.41 5.25 4.64
CA TYR A 134 -14.24 4.29 5.38
C TYR A 134 -13.46 3.02 5.77
N GLY A 135 -12.13 3.02 5.67
CA GLY A 135 -11.32 1.85 6.03
C GLY A 135 -11.48 0.68 5.05
N ALA A 136 -11.30 -0.54 5.56
CA ALA A 136 -11.20 -1.76 4.76
C ALA A 136 -12.54 -2.27 4.21
N ASP A 137 -13.64 -2.04 4.93
CA ASP A 137 -14.99 -2.46 4.53
C ASP A 137 -15.66 -1.46 3.59
N ASN A 138 -15.14 -0.23 3.54
CA ASN A 138 -15.69 0.89 2.76
C ASN A 138 -17.15 1.22 3.15
N GLU A 139 -17.49 0.99 4.41
CA GLU A 139 -18.78 1.34 5.02
C GLU A 139 -18.60 2.33 6.18
N GLU A 140 -19.64 3.08 6.55
CA GLU A 140 -19.53 4.02 7.66
C GLU A 140 -19.41 3.28 9.00
N GLY A 141 -18.41 3.67 9.80
CA GLY A 141 -18.22 3.22 11.16
C GLY A 141 -17.10 2.18 11.28
N GLY A 142 -17.49 0.94 11.62
CA GLY A 142 -16.56 -0.17 11.77
C GLY A 142 -15.59 -0.08 12.96
N SER A 143 -14.63 -1.02 13.01
CA SER A 143 -13.60 -1.08 14.05
C SER A 143 -12.32 -1.71 13.54
N GLY A 144 -11.17 -1.38 14.15
CA GLY A 144 -9.89 -1.92 13.72
C GLY A 144 -9.51 -1.39 12.34
N LEU A 145 -9.48 -2.27 11.32
CA LEU A 145 -9.17 -1.89 9.94
C LEU A 145 -10.38 -1.35 9.18
N ASP A 146 -11.56 -1.71 9.65
CA ASP A 146 -12.85 -1.25 9.14
C ASP A 146 -13.22 0.10 9.76
N ALA A 147 -12.40 0.62 10.68
CA ALA A 147 -12.66 1.91 11.30
C ALA A 147 -12.48 3.05 10.30
N ASP A 148 -13.42 3.98 10.31
CA ASP A 148 -13.31 5.27 9.62
C ASP A 148 -12.02 6.02 10.01
N ILE A 149 -11.34 6.58 9.01
CA ILE A 149 -10.11 7.37 9.18
C ILE A 149 -10.32 8.76 8.62
N GLY A 150 -10.09 9.77 9.46
CA GLY A 150 -10.23 11.18 9.10
C GLY A 150 -11.36 11.84 9.87
N ARG A 151 -11.87 12.95 9.35
CA ARG A 151 -13.04 13.63 9.91
C ARG A 151 -14.28 13.18 9.15
N THR A 152 -15.03 12.23 9.70
CA THR A 152 -16.31 11.78 9.13
C THR A 152 -17.47 12.66 9.61
N PRO A 153 -18.67 12.55 9.01
CA PRO A 153 -19.87 13.22 9.53
C PRO A 153 -20.22 12.85 10.96
N SER A 154 -19.89 11.62 11.37
CA SER A 154 -20.24 11.01 12.65
C SER A 154 -19.19 11.22 13.75
N SER A 155 -17.99 11.73 13.41
CA SER A 155 -16.87 12.00 14.33
C SER A 155 -16.83 13.42 14.90
#